data_AF-A0A7T9CEJ2-F1
#
_entry.id   AF-A0A7T9CEJ2-F1
#
_cell.length_a   1.000
_cell.length_b   1.000
_cell.length_c   1.000
_cell.angle_alpha   90.00
_cell.angle_beta   90.00
_cell.angle_gamma   90.00
#
_symmetry.space_group_name_H-M   'P 1'
#
loop_
_entity.id
_entity.type
_entity.pdbx_description
1 polymer ?
#
loop_
_entity_poly.entity_id
_entity_poly.type
_entity_poly.pdbx_seq_one_letter_code
_entity_poly.pdbx_strand_id
1 'polypeptide(L)'
;MIFPRHCKEVGYASNQPCGDQVYFLSRFLIHETGRGHEILEVIPGPEETCLMRPVAGARVLATDGEVSWYPEKVQLHDRAELVRLARETGSRCTIFTGRDEHITFVLDPDLAEFQTLSVYDVTPPRPSLSATIRELEEAGMFAELDVVFEHTLRDISQIDAEVFPCRASGFPKTLDADLLLGGERVAGCLTARELLKECYRDEFVVTDICPLSMVAEEPFITRCCRKEREGIGMYAGRFGAVVHWGASPFEIFTAVKNLLAAWRERP
;
A
#
# COMPACT_ATOMS: atom_id res chain seq x y z
N MET A 1 -15.48 0.09 11.01
CA MET A 1 -15.01 -1.26 10.64
C MET A 1 -14.50 -2.02 11.87
N ILE A 2 -14.71 -3.35 11.92
CA ILE A 2 -13.98 -4.25 12.82
C ILE A 2 -13.15 -5.20 11.95
N PHE A 3 -11.84 -5.14 12.13
CA PHE A 3 -10.88 -5.99 11.43
C PHE A 3 -9.76 -6.40 12.39
N PRO A 4 -9.76 -7.66 12.89
CA PRO A 4 -8.77 -8.17 13.83
C PRO A 4 -7.33 -7.87 13.39
N ARG A 5 -6.46 -7.51 14.35
CA ARG A 5 -5.05 -7.19 14.05
C ARG A 5 -4.24 -8.44 13.78
N HIS A 6 -4.59 -9.55 14.43
CA HIS A 6 -3.98 -10.85 14.19
C HIS A 6 -5.06 -11.92 14.09
N CYS A 7 -4.89 -12.87 13.16
CA CYS A 7 -5.75 -14.06 13.05
C CYS A 7 -5.86 -14.89 14.35
N LYS A 8 -4.88 -14.79 15.27
CA LYS A 8 -4.91 -15.46 16.59
C LYS A 8 -5.93 -14.86 17.55
N GLU A 9 -6.45 -13.67 17.25
CA GLU A 9 -7.58 -13.08 17.96
C GLU A 9 -8.92 -13.71 17.55
N VAL A 10 -8.93 -14.54 16.50
CA VAL A 10 -10.13 -15.14 15.92
C VAL A 10 -10.12 -16.64 16.17
N GLY A 11 -11.07 -17.13 16.98
CA GLY A 11 -11.34 -18.55 17.12
C GLY A 11 -12.46 -19.03 16.18
N TYR A 12 -12.51 -20.34 15.94
CA TYR A 12 -13.60 -21.01 15.22
C TYR A 12 -14.26 -22.05 16.13
N ALA A 13 -15.59 -22.03 16.23
CA ALA A 13 -16.36 -22.96 17.05
C ALA A 13 -17.53 -23.54 16.25
N SER A 14 -17.62 -24.87 16.18
CA SER A 14 -18.67 -25.59 15.43
C SER A 14 -19.87 -26.06 16.26
N ASN A 15 -19.83 -25.96 17.60
CA ASN A 15 -20.92 -26.37 18.50
C ASN A 15 -21.32 -25.27 19.51
N GLN A 16 -22.60 -25.28 19.94
CA GLN A 16 -23.33 -24.27 20.75
C GLN A 16 -22.67 -23.84 22.07
N PRO A 17 -22.99 -22.61 22.52
CA PRO A 17 -22.34 -21.41 22.02
C PRO A 17 -20.91 -21.39 22.60
N CYS A 18 -19.92 -21.70 21.76
CA CYS A 18 -18.51 -21.49 22.06
C CYS A 18 -17.91 -22.26 23.24
N GLY A 19 -18.59 -23.23 23.85
CA GLY A 19 -18.10 -23.80 25.11
C GLY A 19 -17.86 -22.74 26.19
N ASP A 20 -17.48 -23.18 27.38
CA ASP A 20 -17.27 -22.23 28.48
C ASP A 20 -15.92 -21.53 28.39
N GLN A 21 -15.08 -21.81 27.38
CA GLN A 21 -13.70 -21.36 27.32
C GLN A 21 -13.21 -20.99 25.91
N VAL A 22 -12.30 -20.01 25.85
CA VAL A 22 -11.62 -19.55 24.63
C VAL A 22 -10.10 -19.51 24.82
N TYR A 23 -9.33 -19.54 23.73
CA TYR A 23 -7.89 -19.32 23.83
C TYR A 23 -7.59 -17.92 24.37
N PHE A 24 -6.52 -17.78 25.14
CA PHE A 24 -6.09 -16.55 25.81
C PHE A 24 -5.94 -15.29 24.92
N LEU A 25 -5.75 -15.44 23.60
CA LEU A 25 -5.70 -14.33 22.64
C LEU A 25 -7.05 -14.05 21.96
N SER A 26 -8.03 -14.95 22.09
CA SER A 26 -9.30 -14.83 21.38
C SER A 26 -10.06 -13.61 21.88
N ARG A 27 -10.43 -12.76 20.94
CA ARG A 27 -11.34 -11.63 21.15
C ARG A 27 -12.59 -11.77 20.30
N PHE A 28 -12.51 -12.55 19.24
CA PHE A 28 -13.60 -12.81 18.33
C PHE A 28 -13.75 -14.30 18.09
N LEU A 29 -14.98 -14.75 17.84
CA LEU A 29 -15.28 -16.12 17.46
C LEU A 29 -16.17 -16.13 16.23
N ILE A 30 -15.83 -17.02 15.30
CA ILE A 30 -16.70 -17.45 14.21
C ILE A 30 -17.44 -18.67 14.73
N HIS A 31 -18.75 -18.57 14.86
CA HIS A 31 -19.60 -19.66 15.32
C HIS A 31 -20.45 -20.19 14.16
N GLU A 32 -20.32 -21.48 13.90
CA GLU A 32 -21.13 -22.17 12.91
C GLU A 32 -22.54 -22.41 13.48
N THR A 33 -23.52 -21.89 12.78
CA THR A 33 -24.94 -22.10 13.06
C THR A 33 -25.50 -23.09 12.03
N GLY A 34 -26.64 -23.71 12.31
CA GLY A 34 -27.30 -24.57 11.32
C GLY A 34 -27.76 -23.87 10.02
N ARG A 35 -27.58 -22.54 9.90
CA ARG A 35 -27.98 -21.72 8.74
C ARG A 35 -26.83 -20.97 8.07
N GLY A 36 -25.66 -20.91 8.69
CA GLY A 36 -24.55 -20.06 8.26
C GLY A 36 -23.60 -19.76 9.42
N HIS A 37 -22.95 -18.60 9.42
CA HIS A 37 -21.97 -18.24 10.44
C HIS A 37 -22.39 -16.95 11.15
N GLU A 38 -22.17 -16.89 12.46
CA GLU A 38 -22.26 -15.63 13.21
C GLU A 38 -20.88 -15.23 13.74
N ILE A 39 -20.67 -13.93 13.92
CA ILE A 39 -19.46 -13.37 14.52
C ILE A 39 -19.79 -12.86 15.91
N LEU A 40 -19.02 -13.33 16.89
CA LEU A 40 -19.14 -12.94 18.29
C LEU A 40 -17.87 -12.19 18.72
N GLU A 41 -18.03 -11.15 19.53
CA GLU A 41 -16.96 -10.65 20.38
C GLU A 41 -17.05 -11.36 21.73
N VAL A 42 -15.92 -11.83 22.25
CA VAL A 42 -15.83 -12.52 23.54
C VAL A 42 -14.92 -11.77 24.49
N ILE A 43 -15.28 -11.81 25.77
CA ILE A 43 -14.48 -11.25 26.86
C ILE A 43 -13.92 -12.44 27.65
N PRO A 44 -12.61 -12.73 27.53
CA PRO A 44 -11.97 -13.76 28.35
C PRO A 44 -12.01 -13.38 29.83
N GLY A 45 -12.19 -14.38 30.69
CA GLY A 45 -12.15 -14.23 32.14
C GLY A 45 -10.75 -13.85 32.67
N PRO A 46 -10.66 -13.46 33.96
CA PRO A 46 -9.46 -12.86 34.55
C PRO A 46 -8.29 -13.83 34.79
N GLU A 47 -8.40 -15.09 34.36
CA GLU A 47 -7.36 -16.11 34.53
C GLU A 47 -6.20 -15.88 33.54
N GLU A 48 -5.32 -14.93 33.86
CA GLU A 48 -4.29 -14.44 32.95
C GLU A 48 -3.25 -15.49 32.52
N THR A 49 -3.02 -16.53 33.33
CA THR A 49 -1.95 -17.52 33.11
C THR A 49 -2.38 -18.77 32.37
N CYS A 50 -3.69 -18.96 32.11
CA CYS A 50 -4.20 -20.17 31.48
C CYS A 50 -4.30 -20.02 29.95
N LEU A 51 -3.98 -21.11 29.23
CA LEU A 51 -4.10 -21.19 27.77
C LEU A 51 -5.57 -21.04 27.32
N MET A 52 -6.47 -21.74 28.02
CA MET A 52 -7.92 -21.65 27.86
C MET A 52 -8.46 -20.79 29.00
N ARG A 53 -9.30 -19.82 28.68
CA ARG A 53 -9.89 -18.89 29.64
C ARG A 53 -11.41 -19.00 29.60
N PRO A 54 -12.09 -18.99 30.75
CA PRO A 54 -13.54 -18.99 30.75
C PRO A 54 -14.10 -17.76 30.02
N VAL A 55 -15.22 -17.89 29.33
CA VAL A 55 -15.89 -16.75 28.68
C VAL A 55 -16.68 -15.99 29.75
N ALA A 56 -16.23 -14.77 30.09
CA ALA A 56 -16.93 -13.91 31.06
C ALA A 56 -18.14 -13.19 30.43
N GLY A 57 -18.14 -13.04 29.11
CA GLY A 57 -19.25 -12.46 28.36
C GLY A 57 -19.04 -12.60 26.86
N ALA A 58 -20.14 -12.55 26.10
CA ALA A 58 -20.13 -12.59 24.65
C ALA A 58 -21.17 -11.62 24.08
N ARG A 59 -20.89 -11.06 22.91
CA ARG A 59 -21.76 -10.13 22.19
C ARG A 59 -21.77 -10.47 20.71
N VAL A 60 -22.96 -10.64 20.14
CA VAL A 60 -23.13 -10.85 18.69
C VAL A 60 -22.78 -9.56 17.94
N LEU A 61 -21.89 -9.66 16.96
CA LEU A 61 -21.49 -8.56 16.07
C LEU A 61 -22.23 -8.63 14.73
N ALA A 62 -22.37 -9.84 14.17
CA ALA A 62 -23.08 -10.13 12.93
C ALA A 62 -23.73 -11.51 12.99
N THR A 63 -24.94 -11.62 12.47
CA THR A 63 -25.77 -12.84 12.44
C THR A 63 -25.62 -13.61 11.13
N ASP A 64 -26.20 -14.81 11.02
CA ASP A 64 -26.05 -15.70 9.85
C ASP A 64 -26.49 -15.10 8.50
N GLY A 65 -27.40 -14.13 8.51
CA GLY A 65 -27.83 -13.40 7.31
C GLY A 65 -26.91 -12.22 6.91
N GLU A 66 -25.97 -11.86 7.76
CA GLU A 66 -25.07 -10.70 7.58
C GLU A 66 -23.65 -11.11 7.19
N VAL A 67 -23.32 -12.40 7.30
CA VAL A 67 -21.97 -12.95 7.13
C VAL A 67 -21.86 -13.78 5.85
N SER A 68 -20.83 -13.51 5.05
CA SER A 68 -20.41 -14.37 3.94
C SER A 68 -19.02 -14.93 4.18
N TRP A 69 -18.69 -16.02 3.48
CA TRP A 69 -17.35 -16.60 3.45
C TRP A 69 -16.76 -16.40 2.06
N TYR A 70 -15.61 -15.73 1.97
CA TYR A 70 -14.94 -15.50 0.69
C TYR A 70 -14.36 -16.82 0.15
N PRO A 71 -14.68 -17.21 -1.10
CA PRO A 71 -14.46 -18.58 -1.58
C PRO A 71 -12.99 -18.95 -1.80
N GLU A 72 -12.12 -17.98 -2.05
CA GLU A 72 -10.72 -18.21 -2.37
C GLU A 72 -9.80 -17.94 -1.18
N LYS A 73 -8.63 -18.59 -1.17
CA LYS A 73 -7.60 -18.32 -0.18
C LYS A 73 -6.84 -17.04 -0.52
N VAL A 74 -6.62 -16.21 0.49
CA VAL A 74 -6.07 -14.86 0.32
C VAL A 74 -4.79 -14.65 1.15
N GLN A 75 -4.05 -13.58 0.83
CA GLN A 75 -2.95 -13.09 1.66
C GLN A 75 -3.54 -12.28 2.82
N LEU A 76 -3.58 -12.84 4.04
CA LEU A 76 -4.20 -12.18 5.19
C LEU A 76 -3.47 -10.91 5.65
N HIS A 77 -2.22 -10.74 5.24
CA HIS A 77 -1.40 -9.57 5.54
C HIS A 77 -1.67 -8.39 4.59
N ASP A 78 -2.37 -8.59 3.47
CA ASP A 78 -2.82 -7.49 2.62
C ASP A 78 -4.19 -6.98 3.10
N ARG A 79 -4.16 -6.17 4.16
CA ARG A 79 -5.37 -5.65 4.80
C ARG A 79 -6.22 -4.79 3.87
N ALA A 80 -5.60 -3.98 3.03
CA ALA A 80 -6.31 -3.12 2.09
C ALA A 80 -7.12 -3.97 1.10
N GLU A 81 -6.50 -5.04 0.58
CA GLU A 81 -7.18 -5.98 -0.31
C GLU A 81 -8.32 -6.72 0.38
N LEU A 82 -8.14 -7.20 1.62
CA LEU A 82 -9.25 -7.86 2.34
C LEU A 82 -10.46 -6.94 2.51
N VAL A 83 -10.23 -5.65 2.74
CA VAL A 83 -11.31 -4.66 2.85
C VAL A 83 -11.97 -4.42 1.48
N ARG A 84 -11.20 -4.35 0.38
CA ARG A 84 -11.76 -4.27 -0.99
C ARG A 84 -12.64 -5.48 -1.30
N LEU A 85 -12.11 -6.68 -1.11
CA LEU A 85 -12.84 -7.93 -1.34
C LEU A 85 -14.10 -8.02 -0.46
N ALA A 86 -14.02 -7.63 0.80
CA ALA A 86 -15.18 -7.62 1.70
C ALA A 86 -16.30 -6.71 1.18
N ARG A 87 -15.96 -5.51 0.68
CA ARG A 87 -16.94 -4.59 0.07
C ARG A 87 -17.59 -5.18 -1.17
N GLU A 88 -16.82 -5.89 -1.99
CA GLU A 88 -17.32 -6.53 -3.21
C GLU A 88 -18.32 -7.65 -2.93
N THR A 89 -18.22 -8.33 -1.77
CA THR A 89 -19.22 -9.35 -1.39
C THR A 89 -20.62 -8.77 -1.15
N GLY A 90 -20.73 -7.47 -0.82
CA GLY A 90 -21.99 -6.83 -0.43
C GLY A 90 -22.54 -7.29 0.93
N SER A 91 -21.86 -8.19 1.62
CA SER A 91 -22.20 -8.59 3.00
C SER A 91 -21.71 -7.56 4.01
N ARG A 92 -22.36 -7.54 5.17
CA ARG A 92 -21.94 -6.70 6.29
C ARG A 92 -20.63 -7.22 6.89
N CYS A 93 -20.44 -8.53 6.90
CA CYS A 93 -19.20 -9.17 7.35
C CYS A 93 -18.76 -10.24 6.35
N THR A 94 -17.45 -10.31 6.10
CA THR A 94 -16.84 -11.32 5.23
C THR A 94 -15.74 -12.05 5.99
N ILE A 95 -15.85 -13.38 6.05
CA ILE A 95 -14.82 -14.29 6.58
C ILE A 95 -13.82 -14.61 5.46
N PHE A 96 -12.54 -14.61 5.79
CA PHE A 96 -11.45 -14.94 4.87
C PHE A 96 -10.61 -16.09 5.41
N THR A 97 -10.22 -17.00 4.50
CA THR A 97 -9.25 -18.05 4.79
C THR A 97 -7.90 -17.69 4.17
N GLY A 98 -6.86 -17.70 4.99
CA GLY A 98 -5.49 -17.49 4.58
C GLY A 98 -4.93 -18.66 3.79
N ARG A 99 -3.86 -18.42 3.04
CA ARG A 99 -3.09 -19.49 2.35
C ARG A 99 -2.56 -20.57 3.31
N ASP A 100 -2.37 -20.20 4.57
CA ASP A 100 -1.93 -21.05 5.68
C ASP A 100 -3.08 -21.57 6.56
N GLU A 101 -4.33 -21.49 6.07
CA GLU A 101 -5.57 -21.93 6.74
C GLU A 101 -5.99 -21.12 7.97
N HIS A 102 -5.23 -20.09 8.37
CA HIS A 102 -5.72 -19.17 9.39
C HIS A 102 -6.96 -18.43 8.88
N ILE A 103 -7.83 -18.04 9.80
CA ILE A 103 -9.07 -17.34 9.46
C ILE A 103 -9.06 -15.95 10.07
N THR A 104 -9.63 -14.99 9.37
CA THR A 104 -9.98 -13.67 9.90
C THR A 104 -11.31 -13.22 9.30
N PHE A 105 -11.78 -12.05 9.67
CA PHE A 105 -12.94 -11.43 9.05
C PHE A 105 -12.78 -9.91 8.94
N VAL A 106 -13.58 -9.31 8.07
CA VAL A 106 -13.76 -7.86 7.99
C VAL A 106 -15.26 -7.58 8.15
N LEU A 107 -15.62 -6.78 9.15
CA LEU A 107 -16.99 -6.37 9.44
C LEU A 107 -17.15 -4.86 9.24
N ASP A 108 -18.24 -4.46 8.61
CA ASP A 108 -18.54 -3.09 8.19
C ASP A 108 -17.33 -2.48 7.44
N PRO A 109 -16.94 -3.04 6.27
CA PRO A 109 -15.67 -2.72 5.60
C PRO A 109 -15.65 -1.27 5.08
N ASP A 110 -14.63 -0.51 5.48
CA ASP A 110 -14.46 0.89 5.09
C ASP A 110 -12.99 1.22 4.82
N LEU A 111 -12.68 1.61 3.57
CA LEU A 111 -11.33 2.02 3.17
C LEU A 111 -11.00 3.45 3.62
N ALA A 112 -11.99 4.27 4.00
CA ALA A 112 -11.74 5.61 4.51
C ALA A 112 -10.98 5.60 5.86
N GLU A 113 -10.97 4.46 6.56
CA GLU A 113 -10.15 4.27 7.77
C GLU A 113 -8.65 4.10 7.46
N PHE A 114 -8.27 3.87 6.20
CA PHE A 114 -6.88 3.70 5.78
C PHE A 114 -6.28 5.04 5.34
N GLN A 115 -5.00 5.26 5.68
CA GLN A 115 -4.28 6.42 5.16
C GLN A 115 -3.99 6.22 3.68
N THR A 116 -4.46 7.14 2.84
CA THR A 116 -4.08 7.16 1.43
C THR A 116 -2.68 7.75 1.28
N LEU A 117 -1.80 7.08 0.53
CA LEU A 117 -0.47 7.54 0.16
C LEU A 117 -0.39 7.65 -1.37
N SER A 118 -0.17 8.86 -1.87
CA SER A 118 -0.04 9.10 -3.31
C SER A 118 1.34 8.70 -3.83
N VAL A 119 1.39 7.85 -4.84
CA VAL A 119 2.62 7.36 -5.48
C VAL A 119 2.75 7.99 -6.85
N TYR A 120 3.78 8.83 -7.04
CA TYR A 120 4.06 9.48 -8.33
C TYR A 120 5.29 8.84 -8.98
N ASP A 121 5.14 8.33 -10.19
CA ASP A 121 6.22 7.69 -10.95
C ASP A 121 6.09 7.97 -12.46
N VAL A 122 7.11 7.64 -13.24
CA VAL A 122 7.13 7.81 -14.70
C VAL A 122 7.36 6.51 -15.45
N THR A 123 6.83 6.42 -16.67
CA THR A 123 7.03 5.33 -17.62
C THR A 123 7.15 5.88 -19.03
N PRO A 124 7.82 5.23 -20.00
CA PRO A 124 8.88 4.23 -19.82
C PRO A 124 10.14 4.83 -19.14
N PRO A 125 11.05 4.01 -18.55
CA PRO A 125 11.03 2.55 -18.47
C PRO A 125 9.97 2.05 -17.46
N ARG A 126 10.00 0.77 -17.07
CA ARG A 126 9.10 0.25 -16.01
C ARG A 126 9.07 1.22 -14.82
N PRO A 127 7.89 1.66 -14.34
CA PRO A 127 7.76 2.59 -13.22
C PRO A 127 8.14 1.88 -11.91
N SER A 128 9.44 1.87 -11.63
CA SER A 128 10.04 1.01 -10.60
C SER A 128 9.52 1.27 -9.19
N LEU A 129 9.19 2.51 -8.82
CA LEU A 129 8.64 2.80 -7.49
C LEU A 129 7.23 2.21 -7.40
N SER A 130 6.39 2.52 -8.38
CA SER A 130 5.02 2.04 -8.41
C SER A 130 4.95 0.52 -8.46
N ALA A 131 5.80 -0.12 -9.27
CA ALA A 131 5.82 -1.57 -9.40
C ALA A 131 6.30 -2.23 -8.10
N THR A 132 7.38 -1.74 -7.49
CA THR A 132 7.87 -2.31 -6.23
C THR A 132 6.90 -2.11 -5.08
N ILE A 133 6.18 -0.98 -5.01
CA ILE A 133 5.13 -0.80 -3.99
C ILE A 133 4.02 -1.84 -4.15
N ARG A 134 3.56 -2.10 -5.38
CA ARG A 134 2.55 -3.15 -5.64
C ARG A 134 3.05 -4.54 -5.23
N GLU A 135 4.28 -4.88 -5.59
CA GLU A 135 4.90 -6.16 -5.20
C GLU A 135 5.02 -6.32 -3.67
N LEU A 136 5.31 -5.23 -2.95
CA LEU A 136 5.35 -5.21 -1.49
C LEU A 136 3.94 -5.30 -0.87
N GLU A 137 2.93 -4.68 -1.47
CA GLU A 137 1.51 -4.79 -1.09
C GLU A 137 1.04 -6.24 -1.23
N GLU A 138 1.26 -6.86 -2.39
CA GLU A 138 0.94 -8.26 -2.67
C GLU A 138 1.65 -9.24 -1.72
N ALA A 139 2.87 -8.91 -1.30
CA ALA A 139 3.63 -9.68 -0.31
C ALA A 139 3.11 -9.49 1.13
N GLY A 140 2.20 -8.56 1.38
CA GLY A 140 1.66 -8.25 2.71
C GLY A 140 2.62 -7.43 3.58
N MET A 141 3.62 -6.77 3.00
CA MET A 141 4.65 -6.05 3.76
C MET A 141 4.10 -4.87 4.55
N PHE A 142 2.98 -4.29 4.11
CA PHE A 142 2.36 -3.10 4.72
C PHE A 142 1.24 -3.43 5.72
N ALA A 143 1.11 -4.69 6.16
CA ALA A 143 0.03 -5.17 7.02
C ALA A 143 -0.21 -4.32 8.28
N GLU A 144 0.82 -3.74 8.87
CA GLU A 144 0.69 -2.98 10.12
C GLU A 144 0.45 -1.49 9.90
N LEU A 145 0.43 -1.03 8.64
CA LEU A 145 0.47 0.39 8.33
C LEU A 145 -0.91 0.99 8.05
N ASP A 146 -1.97 0.19 7.86
CA ASP A 146 -3.31 0.66 7.44
C ASP A 146 -3.21 1.75 6.35
N VAL A 147 -2.60 1.39 5.22
CA VAL A 147 -2.33 2.27 4.09
C VAL A 147 -2.98 1.75 2.82
N VAL A 148 -3.43 2.67 1.96
CA VAL A 148 -3.77 2.41 0.56
C VAL A 148 -2.92 3.28 -0.36
N PHE A 149 -2.55 2.75 -1.52
CA PHE A 149 -1.69 3.46 -2.47
C PHE A 149 -2.47 3.93 -3.69
N GLU A 150 -2.37 5.22 -4.00
CA GLU A 150 -2.92 5.81 -5.22
C GLU A 150 -1.81 6.11 -6.21
N HIS A 151 -1.78 5.35 -7.31
CA HIS A 151 -0.68 5.41 -8.27
C HIS A 151 -0.97 6.37 -9.42
N THR A 152 -0.20 7.45 -9.51
CA THR A 152 -0.20 8.39 -10.63
C THR A 152 1.05 8.18 -11.48
N LEU A 153 0.86 7.67 -12.70
CA LEU A 153 1.94 7.40 -13.65
C LEU A 153 1.88 8.40 -14.79
N ARG A 154 3.02 9.02 -15.10
CA ARG A 154 3.16 9.83 -16.33
C ARG A 154 3.87 9.04 -17.41
N ASP A 155 3.22 8.92 -18.56
CA ASP A 155 3.82 8.38 -19.75
C ASP A 155 4.66 9.45 -20.47
N ILE A 156 5.99 9.35 -20.38
CA ILE A 156 6.91 10.28 -21.02
C ILE A 156 6.99 10.07 -22.53
N SER A 157 6.55 8.92 -23.07
CA SER A 157 6.51 8.70 -24.52
C SER A 157 5.50 9.60 -25.23
N GLN A 158 4.54 10.17 -24.47
CA GLN A 158 3.55 11.11 -24.98
C GLN A 158 4.06 12.55 -25.07
N ILE A 159 5.30 12.80 -24.66
CA ILE A 159 5.91 14.13 -24.71
C ILE A 159 6.47 14.35 -26.10
N ASP A 160 6.13 15.50 -26.70
CA ASP A 160 6.76 15.94 -27.94
C ASP A 160 8.23 16.32 -27.68
N ALA A 161 9.10 15.32 -27.81
CA ALA A 161 10.54 15.42 -27.67
C ALA A 161 11.24 14.54 -28.70
N GLU A 162 12.42 14.98 -29.12
CA GLU A 162 13.32 14.25 -30.01
C GLU A 162 14.37 13.46 -29.23
N VAL A 163 14.65 13.86 -27.98
CA VAL A 163 15.64 13.22 -27.11
C VAL A 163 15.02 12.93 -25.74
N PHE A 164 15.22 11.71 -25.24
CA PHE A 164 14.70 11.24 -23.95
C PHE A 164 15.82 10.96 -22.93
N PRO A 165 15.50 10.76 -21.63
CA PRO A 165 16.55 10.69 -20.61
C PRO A 165 17.47 9.49 -20.71
N CYS A 166 16.91 8.31 -21.00
CA CYS A 166 17.63 7.05 -20.83
C CYS A 166 17.23 5.98 -21.85
N ARG A 167 18.22 5.26 -22.38
CA ARG A 167 18.03 4.16 -23.33
C ARG A 167 17.26 2.97 -22.76
N ALA A 168 17.28 2.77 -21.45
CA ALA A 168 16.50 1.73 -20.77
C ALA A 168 14.98 1.85 -21.05
N SER A 169 14.53 3.04 -21.43
CA SER A 169 13.14 3.33 -21.80
C SER A 169 12.78 2.87 -23.22
N GLY A 170 13.75 2.42 -24.02
CA GLY A 170 13.54 1.95 -25.39
C GLY A 170 13.47 3.07 -26.44
N PHE A 171 13.79 4.31 -26.09
CA PHE A 171 13.80 5.42 -27.04
C PHE A 171 15.00 5.35 -28.00
N PRO A 172 14.83 5.81 -29.25
CA PRO A 172 15.87 5.72 -30.28
C PRO A 172 17.02 6.72 -30.08
N LYS A 173 16.77 7.85 -29.40
CA LYS A 173 17.78 8.89 -29.12
C LYS A 173 17.66 9.37 -27.67
N THR A 174 18.75 9.26 -26.91
CA THR A 174 18.74 9.52 -25.45
C THR A 174 19.94 10.28 -24.93
N LEU A 175 19.74 11.04 -23.83
CA LEU A 175 20.77 11.86 -23.20
C LEU A 175 21.93 11.07 -22.60
N ASP A 176 21.68 9.82 -22.18
CA ASP A 176 22.68 8.97 -21.53
C ASP A 176 23.60 8.22 -22.51
N ALA A 177 23.28 8.21 -23.80
CA ALA A 177 23.96 7.36 -24.78
C ALA A 177 24.35 8.09 -26.07
N ASP A 178 23.62 9.14 -26.48
CA ASP A 178 23.80 9.78 -27.77
C ASP A 178 24.41 11.19 -27.65
N LEU A 179 25.17 11.58 -28.68
CA LEU A 179 25.64 12.94 -28.84
C LEU A 179 24.52 13.82 -29.42
N LEU A 180 24.33 15.00 -28.83
CA LEU A 180 23.37 15.99 -29.32
C LEU A 180 24.04 17.03 -30.22
N LEU A 181 23.28 17.57 -31.18
CA LEU A 181 23.79 18.52 -32.17
C LEU A 181 23.34 19.96 -31.92
N GLY A 182 22.39 20.18 -31.00
CA GLY A 182 21.81 21.48 -30.70
C GLY A 182 20.44 21.69 -31.36
N GLY A 183 19.56 22.43 -30.67
CA GLY A 183 18.21 22.76 -31.15
C GLY A 183 17.15 21.66 -30.98
N GLU A 184 17.53 20.46 -30.53
CA GLU A 184 16.56 19.39 -30.27
C GLU A 184 15.62 19.69 -29.09
N ARG A 185 14.37 19.22 -29.18
CA ARG A 185 13.44 19.16 -28.03
C ARG A 185 13.80 17.98 -27.13
N VAL A 186 14.00 18.24 -25.85
CA VAL A 186 14.46 17.24 -24.87
C VAL A 186 13.39 17.01 -23.80
N ALA A 187 13.00 15.76 -23.58
CA ALA A 187 12.25 15.35 -22.41
C ALA A 187 13.24 15.11 -21.24
N GLY A 188 13.17 15.91 -20.18
CA GLY A 188 14.16 15.82 -19.11
C GLY A 188 13.83 16.65 -17.87
N CYS A 189 14.34 16.21 -16.72
CA CYS A 189 14.20 16.93 -15.45
C CYS A 189 15.39 17.89 -15.22
N LEU A 190 15.55 18.37 -13.99
CA LEU A 190 16.68 19.22 -13.58
C LEU A 190 18.05 18.63 -13.97
N THR A 191 18.22 17.31 -13.85
CA THR A 191 19.48 16.62 -14.22
C THR A 191 19.78 16.72 -15.71
N ALA A 192 18.77 16.62 -16.56
CA ALA A 192 18.94 16.82 -18.00
C ALA A 192 19.36 18.26 -18.30
N ARG A 193 18.75 19.25 -17.64
CA ARG A 193 19.11 20.67 -17.84
C ARG A 193 20.56 20.96 -17.46
N GLU A 194 21.05 20.39 -16.35
CA GLU A 194 22.44 20.54 -15.95
C GLU A 194 23.41 19.84 -16.90
N LEU A 195 23.11 18.59 -17.30
CA LEU A 195 23.91 17.87 -18.28
C LEU A 195 24.04 18.66 -19.59
N LEU A 196 22.92 19.19 -20.10
CA LEU A 196 22.92 19.99 -21.32
C LEU A 196 23.77 21.25 -21.16
N LYS A 197 23.63 21.96 -20.04
CA LYS A 197 24.40 23.17 -19.74
C LYS A 197 25.90 22.93 -19.62
N GLU A 198 26.31 21.79 -19.05
CA GLU A 198 27.73 21.48 -18.81
C GLU A 198 28.41 20.88 -20.04
N CYS A 199 27.71 20.04 -20.80
CA CYS A 199 28.30 19.31 -21.91
C CYS A 199 28.11 20.01 -23.27
N TYR A 200 27.12 20.90 -23.40
CA TYR A 200 26.76 21.52 -24.67
C TYR A 200 26.71 23.05 -24.54
N ARG A 201 27.06 23.74 -25.63
CA ARG A 201 27.05 25.21 -25.69
C ARG A 201 25.76 25.77 -26.29
N ASP A 202 25.01 24.93 -26.99
CA ASP A 202 23.79 25.30 -27.71
C ASP A 202 22.57 25.33 -26.80
N GLU A 203 21.53 26.06 -27.23
CA GLU A 203 20.26 26.14 -26.52
C GLU A 203 19.37 24.93 -26.85
N PHE A 204 18.83 24.30 -25.80
CA PHE A 204 17.90 23.18 -25.90
C PHE A 204 16.57 23.54 -25.26
N VAL A 205 15.48 23.10 -25.87
CA VAL A 205 14.14 23.22 -25.27
C VAL A 205 13.87 21.98 -24.44
N VAL A 206 13.83 22.14 -23.11
CA VAL A 206 13.61 21.01 -22.18
C VAL A 206 12.19 21.04 -21.63
N THR A 207 11.44 19.97 -21.89
CA THR A 207 10.12 19.70 -21.30
C THR A 207 10.29 18.87 -20.02
N ASP A 208 9.79 19.38 -18.90
CA ASP A 208 9.96 18.72 -17.61
C ASP A 208 9.16 17.41 -17.51
N ILE A 209 9.82 16.38 -16.99
CA ILE A 209 9.28 15.03 -16.80
C ILE A 209 9.41 14.54 -15.35
N CYS A 210 9.90 15.39 -14.45
CA CYS A 210 10.21 14.97 -13.09
C CYS A 210 8.95 14.48 -12.38
N PRO A 211 8.90 13.27 -11.80
CA PRO A 211 7.69 12.84 -11.11
C PRO A 211 7.40 13.69 -9.85
N LEU A 212 8.44 14.31 -9.27
CA LEU A 212 8.30 15.25 -8.17
C LEU A 212 7.58 16.55 -8.56
N SER A 213 7.60 16.98 -9.82
CA SER A 213 6.84 18.16 -10.26
C SER A 213 5.36 17.87 -10.51
N MET A 214 4.99 16.58 -10.57
CA MET A 214 3.61 16.12 -10.79
C MET A 214 2.80 16.02 -9.51
N VAL A 215 3.47 16.12 -8.35
CA VAL A 215 2.83 15.92 -7.05
C VAL A 215 1.69 16.91 -6.88
N ALA A 216 0.48 16.38 -6.65
CA ALA A 216 -0.73 17.15 -6.40
C ALA A 216 -1.24 16.99 -4.95
N GLU A 217 -1.09 15.80 -4.39
CA GLU A 217 -1.69 15.35 -3.12
C GLU A 217 -0.64 15.03 -2.05
N GLU A 218 -1.08 15.00 -0.78
CA GLU A 218 -0.28 14.65 0.41
C GLU A 218 -0.95 13.53 1.24
N PRO A 219 -0.18 12.69 1.97
CA PRO A 219 1.25 12.53 1.82
C PRO A 219 1.57 11.86 0.47
N PHE A 220 2.78 12.08 -0.06
CA PHE A 220 3.22 11.45 -1.30
C PHE A 220 4.56 10.75 -1.19
N ILE A 221 4.82 9.81 -2.10
CA ILE A 221 6.13 9.24 -2.35
C ILE A 221 6.46 9.29 -3.84
N THR A 222 7.70 9.66 -4.18
CA THR A 222 8.18 9.72 -5.56
C THR A 222 9.68 9.45 -5.68
N ARG A 223 10.20 9.36 -6.91
CA ARG A 223 11.61 9.10 -7.20
C ARG A 223 12.39 10.33 -7.67
N CYS A 224 13.67 10.38 -7.33
CA CYS A 224 14.63 11.33 -7.88
C CYS A 224 16.00 10.67 -8.12
N CYS A 225 16.74 11.11 -9.15
CA CYS A 225 18.11 10.62 -9.42
C CYS A 225 19.17 11.37 -8.63
N ARG A 226 18.76 12.45 -7.97
CA ARG A 226 19.61 13.27 -7.13
C ARG A 226 19.50 12.81 -5.70
N LYS A 227 20.51 12.08 -5.23
CA LYS A 227 20.53 11.52 -3.88
C LYS A 227 20.47 12.59 -2.80
N GLU A 228 21.00 13.78 -3.07
CA GLU A 228 20.92 14.93 -2.17
C GLU A 228 19.49 15.48 -1.97
N ARG A 229 18.54 15.06 -2.81
CA ARG A 229 17.11 15.41 -2.70
C ARG A 229 16.28 14.29 -2.07
N GLU A 230 16.89 13.20 -1.64
CA GLU A 230 16.22 12.09 -0.95
C GLU A 230 15.84 12.48 0.48
N GLY A 231 14.77 11.87 0.99
CA GLY A 231 14.32 12.01 2.36
C GLY A 231 12.85 12.39 2.50
N ILE A 232 12.40 12.47 3.75
CA ILE A 232 11.06 12.91 4.12
C ILE A 232 11.11 14.41 4.43
N GLY A 233 10.21 15.19 3.85
CA GLY A 233 10.19 16.63 4.07
C GLY A 233 9.21 17.37 3.16
N MET A 234 9.38 18.69 3.11
CA MET A 234 8.59 19.57 2.27
C MET A 234 9.25 19.73 0.90
N TYR A 235 8.52 19.41 -0.16
CA TYR A 235 8.92 19.60 -1.55
C TYR A 235 7.87 20.44 -2.27
N ALA A 236 8.27 21.63 -2.75
CA ALA A 236 7.37 22.57 -3.42
C ALA A 236 6.07 22.84 -2.63
N GLY A 237 6.17 22.96 -1.30
CA GLY A 237 5.03 23.19 -0.42
C GLY A 237 4.22 21.96 -0.05
N ARG A 238 4.62 20.76 -0.50
CA ARG A 238 3.96 19.50 -0.16
C ARG A 238 4.82 18.55 0.67
N PHE A 239 4.24 17.86 1.64
CA PHE A 239 4.90 16.91 2.50
C PHE A 239 4.90 15.51 1.89
N GLY A 240 6.09 14.90 1.80
CA GLY A 240 6.22 13.57 1.25
C GLY A 240 7.63 13.01 1.40
N ALA A 241 7.86 11.87 0.76
CA ALA A 241 9.14 11.21 0.66
C ALA A 241 9.64 11.22 -0.79
N VAL A 242 10.91 11.55 -0.97
CA VAL A 242 11.63 11.31 -2.21
C VAL A 242 12.63 10.19 -1.95
N VAL A 243 12.63 9.15 -2.79
CA VAL A 243 13.60 8.06 -2.74
C VAL A 243 14.47 8.05 -4.00
N HIS A 244 15.70 7.56 -3.90
CA HIS A 244 16.58 7.51 -5.06
C HIS A 244 16.10 6.49 -6.13
N TRP A 245 16.39 6.71 -7.42
CA TRP A 245 16.10 5.71 -8.49
C TRP A 245 16.81 4.36 -8.29
N GLY A 246 17.89 4.34 -7.50
CA GLY A 246 18.59 3.12 -7.10
C GLY A 246 18.04 2.48 -5.82
N ALA A 247 16.99 3.03 -5.21
CA ALA A 247 16.47 2.52 -3.93
C ALA A 247 15.94 1.08 -4.07
N SER A 248 16.39 0.23 -3.16
CA SER A 248 15.96 -1.15 -2.98
C SER A 248 14.53 -1.25 -2.43
N PRO A 249 13.86 -2.42 -2.56
CA PRO A 249 12.55 -2.62 -1.94
C PRO A 249 12.53 -2.35 -0.43
N PHE A 250 13.61 -2.68 0.29
CA PHE A 250 13.73 -2.40 1.72
C PHE A 250 13.78 -0.90 2.04
N GLU A 251 14.51 -0.12 1.24
CA GLU A 251 14.57 1.33 1.39
C GLU A 251 13.22 1.98 1.09
N ILE A 252 12.51 1.51 0.05
CA ILE A 252 11.16 1.99 -0.29
C ILE A 252 10.17 1.68 0.84
N PHE A 253 10.15 0.43 1.33
CA PHE A 253 9.33 0.03 2.47
C PHE A 253 9.59 0.91 3.70
N THR A 254 10.87 1.13 4.01
CA THR A 254 11.28 1.96 5.16
C THR A 254 10.85 3.41 4.98
N ALA A 255 10.97 3.96 3.77
CA ALA A 255 10.51 5.31 3.45
C ALA A 255 9.00 5.47 3.63
N VAL A 256 8.20 4.51 3.15
CA VAL A 256 6.74 4.49 3.34
C VAL A 256 6.39 4.46 4.82
N LYS A 257 6.98 3.53 5.59
CA LYS A 257 6.73 3.40 7.03
C LYS A 257 7.04 4.69 7.78
N ASN A 258 8.23 5.26 7.53
CA ASN A 258 8.67 6.47 8.23
C ASN A 258 7.85 7.70 7.80
N LEU A 259 7.44 7.79 6.53
CA LEU A 259 6.58 8.85 6.02
C LEU A 259 5.21 8.83 6.69
N LEU A 260 4.58 7.66 6.78
CA LEU A 260 3.27 7.51 7.40
C LEU A 260 3.31 7.83 8.90
N ALA A 261 4.36 7.40 9.60
CA ALA A 261 4.58 7.76 11.00
C ALA A 261 4.69 9.28 11.16
N ALA A 262 5.57 9.91 10.38
CA ALA A 262 5.77 11.36 10.43
C ALA A 262 4.50 12.14 10.01
N TRP A 263 3.73 11.64 9.05
CA TRP A 263 2.46 12.25 8.62
C TRP A 263 1.41 12.23 9.74
N ARG A 264 1.26 11.11 10.43
CA ARG A 264 0.28 10.92 11.52
C ARG A 264 0.58 11.74 12.77
N GLU A 265 1.84 12.13 12.96
CA GLU A 265 2.25 13.01 14.06
C GLU A 265 2.04 14.50 13.75
N ARG A 266 1.64 14.85 12.51
CA ARG A 266 1.37 16.24 12.15
C ARG A 266 0.03 16.70 12.73
N PRO A 267 -0.02 17.92 13.31
CA PRO A 267 -1.23 18.51 13.87
C PRO A 267 -2.25 18.93 12.80
#